data_AF-A0A9E4BIE7-F1
#
_entry.id   AF-A0A9E4BIE7-F1
#
_cell.length_a   1.000
_cell.length_b   1.000
_cell.length_c   1.000
_cell.angle_alpha   90.00
_cell.angle_beta   90.00
_cell.angle_gamma   90.00
#
_symmetry.space_group_name_H-M   'P 1'
#
loop_
_entity.id
_entity.type
_entity.pdbx_description
1 polymer ?
#
loop_
_entity_poly.entity_id
_entity_poly.type
_entity_poly.pdbx_seq_one_letter_code
_entity_poly.pdbx_strand_id
1 'polypeptide(L)'
;MISFSPRTQAILFFLGIFALGLVCGVVADRRFLRQPGPRGRPYDYNRLIERMGHDLALSDEQKSAVRDVFQEYRREIDTMRRQIGEDMRSQEQKLREKLKTILTPEQFAKFEEKHRRQGFRGRGGGRRGPPGDRPPGPRRGPP
;
A
#
# COMPACT_ATOMS: atom_id res chain seq x y z
N MET A 1 39.72 22.51 -32.09
CA MET A 1 38.27 22.72 -32.00
C MET A 1 37.58 21.59 -32.76
N ILE A 2 36.90 20.68 -32.07
CA ILE A 2 36.23 19.53 -32.72
C ILE A 2 34.96 20.06 -33.38
N SER A 3 34.97 20.18 -34.71
CA SER A 3 33.80 20.61 -35.49
C SER A 3 32.90 19.39 -35.76
N PHE A 4 31.74 19.34 -35.11
CA PHE A 4 30.76 18.29 -35.31
C PHE A 4 29.94 18.56 -36.59
N SER A 5 29.68 17.51 -37.38
CA SER A 5 28.83 17.63 -38.56
C SER A 5 27.39 18.02 -38.17
N PRO A 6 26.62 18.70 -39.05
CA PRO A 6 25.24 19.10 -38.74
C PRO A 6 24.34 17.91 -38.38
N ARG A 7 24.64 16.72 -38.92
CA ARG A 7 23.96 15.47 -38.56
C ARG A 7 24.27 15.02 -37.13
N THR A 8 25.53 15.12 -36.72
CA THR A 8 25.95 14.79 -35.35
C THR A 8 25.36 15.77 -34.34
N GLN A 9 25.28 17.06 -34.68
CA GLN A 9 24.62 18.06 -33.84
C GLN A 9 23.12 17.75 -33.69
N ALA A 10 22.42 17.44 -34.78
CA ALA A 10 21.00 17.07 -34.70
C ALA A 10 20.78 15.84 -33.82
N ILE A 11 21.61 14.80 -33.96
CA ILE A 11 21.54 13.59 -33.11
C ILE A 11 21.75 13.94 -31.64
N LEU A 12 22.73 14.79 -31.31
CA LEU A 12 22.98 15.22 -29.93
C LEU A 12 21.81 16.06 -29.37
N PHE A 13 21.19 16.91 -30.18
CA PHE A 13 19.99 17.65 -29.79
C PHE A 13 18.81 16.71 -29.48
N PHE A 14 18.53 15.73 -30.34
CA PHE A 14 17.46 14.76 -30.10
C PHE A 14 17.72 13.90 -28.86
N LEU A 15 18.97 13.46 -28.65
CA LEU A 15 19.35 12.73 -27.45
C LEU A 15 19.20 13.59 -26.19
N GLY A 16 19.54 14.88 -26.26
CA GLY A 16 19.35 15.83 -25.18
C GLY A 16 17.87 16.02 -24.80
N ILE A 17 17.00 16.19 -25.79
CA ILE A 17 15.54 16.32 -25.57
C ILE A 17 14.97 15.02 -24.98
N PHE A 18 15.38 13.86 -25.49
CA PHE A 18 14.94 12.57 -24.98
C PHE A 18 15.38 12.35 -23.52
N ALA A 19 16.64 12.65 -23.21
CA ALA A 19 17.16 12.56 -21.84
C ALA A 19 16.41 13.51 -20.90
N LEU A 20 16.11 14.74 -21.35
CA LEU A 20 15.33 15.70 -20.57
C LEU A 20 13.90 15.21 -20.32
N GLY A 21 13.24 14.65 -21.34
CA GLY A 21 11.92 14.03 -21.21
C GLY A 21 11.91 12.86 -20.22
N LEU A 22 12.95 12.02 -20.23
CA LEU A 22 13.11 10.91 -19.31
C LEU A 22 13.32 11.40 -17.86
N VAL A 23 14.14 12.43 -17.65
CA VAL A 23 14.36 13.04 -16.33
C VAL A 23 13.06 13.67 -15.80
N CYS A 24 12.36 14.46 -16.63
CA CYS A 24 11.06 15.05 -16.27
C CYS A 24 10.03 13.97 -15.93
N GLY A 25 9.95 12.90 -16.72
CA GLY A 25 9.06 11.77 -16.47
C GLY A 25 9.34 11.07 -15.13
N VAL A 26 10.61 10.80 -14.82
CA VAL A 26 11.03 10.16 -13.56
C VAL A 26 10.73 11.05 -12.34
N VAL A 27 10.97 12.37 -12.45
CA VAL A 27 10.68 13.31 -11.37
C VAL A 27 9.18 13.46 -11.15
N ALA A 28 8.38 13.54 -12.22
CA ALA A 28 6.93 13.61 -12.14
C ALA A 28 6.31 12.33 -11.53
N ASP A 29 6.76 11.14 -11.95
CA ASP A 29 6.33 9.86 -11.34
C ASP A 29 6.63 9.84 -9.84
N ARG A 30 7.82 10.28 -9.45
CA ARG A 30 8.27 10.22 -8.06
C ARG A 30 7.59 11.23 -7.15
N ARG A 31 7.24 12.42 -7.66
CA ARG A 31 6.64 13.51 -6.87
C ARG A 31 5.11 13.52 -6.88
N PHE A 32 4.47 13.16 -8.00
CA PHE A 32 3.02 13.27 -8.16
C PHE A 32 2.31 11.92 -8.14
N LEU A 33 2.82 10.91 -8.86
CA LEU A 33 2.12 9.62 -9.01
C LEU A 33 2.43 8.62 -7.89
N ARG A 34 3.51 8.85 -7.14
CA ARG A 34 3.89 8.07 -5.96
C ARG A 34 3.40 8.67 -4.64
N GLN A 35 2.35 9.50 -4.64
CA GLN A 35 1.62 9.72 -3.39
C GLN A 35 1.06 8.37 -2.95
N PRO A 36 1.55 7.79 -1.84
CA PRO A 36 0.91 6.62 -1.29
C PRO A 36 -0.45 7.11 -0.81
N GLY A 37 -1.51 6.79 -1.55
CA GLY A 37 -2.88 7.00 -1.08
C GLY A 37 -2.99 6.51 0.37
N PRO A 38 -3.76 7.20 1.24
CA PRO A 38 -3.76 6.94 2.68
C PRO A 38 -3.97 5.44 2.96
N ARG A 39 -2.88 4.75 3.28
CA ARG A 39 -2.94 3.33 3.64
C ARG A 39 -3.54 3.26 5.02
N GLY A 40 -4.75 2.70 5.08
CA GLY A 40 -5.46 2.23 6.26
C GLY A 40 -4.87 2.69 7.59
N ARG A 41 -4.95 3.99 7.88
CA ARG A 41 -4.75 4.43 9.26
C ARG A 41 -5.82 3.72 10.08
N PRO A 42 -5.47 3.15 11.25
CA PRO A 42 -6.48 2.67 12.18
C PRO A 42 -7.54 3.76 12.33
N TYR A 43 -8.81 3.39 12.17
CA TYR A 43 -9.88 4.36 12.35
C TYR A 43 -9.78 4.91 13.77
N ASP A 44 -9.64 6.23 13.88
CA ASP A 44 -9.41 6.90 15.16
C ASP A 44 -10.75 7.13 15.86
N TYR A 45 -11.19 6.11 16.59
CA TYR A 45 -12.44 6.15 17.36
C TYR A 45 -12.44 7.26 18.41
N ASN A 46 -11.28 7.60 18.99
CA ASN A 46 -11.21 8.68 19.96
C ASN A 46 -11.56 10.01 19.30
N ARG A 47 -11.01 10.27 18.11
CA ARG A 47 -11.36 11.48 17.35
C ARG A 47 -12.83 11.51 16.93
N LEU A 48 -13.43 10.37 16.61
CA LEU A 48 -14.86 10.27 16.33
C LEU A 48 -15.68 10.62 17.58
N ILE A 49 -15.34 10.06 18.74
CA ILE A 49 -16.05 10.27 20.01
C ILE A 49 -15.97 11.73 20.43
N GLU A 50 -14.80 12.37 20.32
CA GLU A 50 -14.68 13.81 20.62
C GLU A 50 -15.57 14.65 19.71
N ARG A 51 -15.63 14.32 18.41
CA ARG A 51 -16.49 15.01 17.46
C ARG A 51 -17.97 14.82 17.79
N MET A 52 -18.42 13.59 18.05
CA MET A 52 -19.80 13.32 18.47
C MET A 52 -20.12 14.02 19.79
N GLY A 53 -19.16 14.05 20.71
CA GLY A 53 -19.28 14.76 21.98
C GLY A 53 -19.55 16.24 21.80
N HIS A 54 -18.85 16.88 20.86
CA HIS A 54 -19.10 18.27 20.49
C HIS A 54 -20.44 18.46 19.76
N ASP A 55 -20.70 17.65 18.73
CA ASP A 55 -21.86 17.79 17.84
C ASP A 55 -23.19 17.48 18.55
N LEU A 56 -23.17 16.62 19.58
CA LEU A 56 -24.34 16.19 20.36
C LEU A 56 -24.35 16.73 21.79
N ALA A 57 -23.37 17.57 22.17
CA ALA A 57 -23.18 18.09 23.53
C ALA A 57 -23.20 16.98 24.62
N LEU A 58 -22.46 15.89 24.38
CA LEU A 58 -22.40 14.76 25.32
C LEU A 58 -21.67 15.15 26.61
N SER A 59 -22.18 14.70 27.75
CA SER A 59 -21.46 14.76 29.03
C SER A 59 -20.23 13.84 29.02
N ASP A 60 -19.33 14.03 29.98
CA ASP A 60 -18.13 13.20 30.09
C ASP A 60 -18.48 11.73 30.41
N GLU A 61 -19.54 11.49 31.19
CA GLU A 61 -20.06 10.16 31.46
C GLU A 61 -20.60 9.50 30.18
N GLN A 62 -21.32 10.25 29.34
CA GLN A 62 -21.83 9.77 28.06
C GLN A 62 -20.68 9.45 27.09
N LYS A 63 -19.64 10.31 27.01
CA LYS A 63 -18.44 10.03 26.21
C LYS A 63 -17.71 8.78 26.67
N SER A 64 -17.62 8.55 27.99
CA SER A 64 -17.03 7.33 28.55
C SER A 64 -17.82 6.08 28.13
N ALA A 65 -19.15 6.11 28.30
CA ALA A 65 -20.01 4.99 27.90
C ALA A 65 -19.90 4.68 26.40
N VAL A 66 -19.89 5.71 25.55
CA VAL A 66 -19.72 5.55 24.10
C VAL A 66 -18.34 4.94 23.78
N ARG A 67 -17.29 5.35 24.49
CA ARG A 67 -15.94 4.80 24.31
C ARG A 67 -15.91 3.31 24.61
N ASP A 68 -16.59 2.85 25.65
CA ASP A 68 -16.65 1.44 26.01
C ASP A 68 -17.38 0.62 24.94
N VAL A 69 -18.50 1.13 24.41
CA VAL A 69 -19.23 0.51 23.29
C VAL A 69 -18.34 0.36 22.05
N PHE A 70 -17.60 1.40 21.66
CA PHE A 70 -16.69 1.31 20.51
C PHE A 70 -15.52 0.35 20.75
N GLN A 71 -15.02 0.25 21.98
CA GLN A 71 -13.98 -0.72 22.33
C GLN A 71 -14.47 -2.16 22.20
N GLU A 72 -15.67 -2.45 22.68
CA GLU A 72 -16.31 -3.77 22.55
C GLU A 72 -16.53 -4.10 21.07
N TYR A 73 -17.17 -3.22 20.32
CA TYR A 73 -17.40 -3.38 18.89
C TYR A 73 -16.08 -3.66 18.13
N ARG A 74 -15.01 -2.95 18.47
CA ARG A 74 -13.69 -3.20 17.86
C ARG A 74 -13.18 -4.62 18.13
N ARG A 75 -13.33 -5.13 19.35
CA ARG A 75 -12.90 -6.49 19.71
C ARG A 75 -13.69 -7.55 18.94
N GLU A 76 -14.99 -7.34 18.76
CA GLU A 76 -15.84 -8.22 17.96
C GLU A 76 -15.39 -8.25 16.50
N ILE A 77 -15.21 -7.07 15.89
CA ILE A 77 -14.75 -6.96 14.51
C ILE A 77 -13.37 -7.59 14.32
N ASP A 78 -12.44 -7.39 15.26
CA ASP A 78 -11.11 -8.00 15.19
C ASP A 78 -11.16 -9.54 15.35
N THR A 79 -12.17 -10.06 16.06
CA THR A 79 -12.42 -11.50 16.17
C THR A 79 -13.00 -12.06 14.86
N MET A 80 -14.03 -11.41 14.31
CA MET A 80 -14.61 -11.79 13.01
C MET A 80 -13.57 -11.76 11.89
N ARG A 81 -12.73 -10.72 11.84
CA ARG A 81 -11.66 -10.60 10.85
C ARG A 81 -10.65 -11.74 10.94
N ARG A 82 -10.33 -12.20 12.16
CA ARG A 82 -9.43 -13.35 12.35
C ARG A 82 -10.06 -14.62 11.82
N GLN A 83 -11.32 -14.89 12.17
CA GLN A 83 -12.08 -16.06 11.69
C GLN A 83 -12.18 -16.08 10.16
N ILE A 84 -12.66 -14.99 9.56
CA ILE A 84 -12.74 -14.85 8.09
C ILE A 84 -11.37 -15.04 7.44
N GLY A 85 -10.31 -14.49 8.05
CA GLY A 85 -8.96 -14.63 7.55
C GLY A 85 -8.44 -16.08 7.59
N GLU A 86 -8.84 -16.88 8.56
CA GLU A 86 -8.54 -18.32 8.63
C GLU A 86 -9.33 -19.10 7.59
N ASP A 87 -10.63 -18.85 7.47
CA ASP A 87 -11.49 -19.49 6.48
C ASP A 87 -11.01 -19.23 5.06
N MET A 88 -10.68 -17.98 4.73
CA MET A 88 -10.16 -17.61 3.41
C MET A 88 -8.85 -18.33 3.09
N ARG A 89 -7.96 -18.48 4.07
CA ARG A 89 -6.70 -19.24 3.88
C ARG A 89 -6.97 -20.72 3.62
N SER A 90 -7.92 -21.32 4.34
CA SER A 90 -8.33 -22.70 4.11
C SER A 90 -8.92 -22.88 2.71
N GLN A 91 -9.78 -21.96 2.26
CA GLN A 91 -10.37 -22.01 0.92
C GLN A 91 -9.31 -21.82 -0.18
N GLU A 92 -8.34 -20.93 0.01
CA GLU A 92 -7.22 -20.74 -0.92
C GLU A 92 -6.38 -22.02 -1.04
N GLN A 93 -6.12 -22.72 0.06
CA GLN A 93 -5.41 -24.01 0.05
C GLN A 93 -6.20 -25.07 -0.73
N LYS A 94 -7.50 -25.22 -0.45
CA LYS A 94 -8.37 -26.16 -1.18
C LYS A 94 -8.41 -25.86 -2.68
N LEU A 95 -8.47 -24.59 -3.05
CA LEU A 95 -8.39 -24.17 -4.46
C LEU A 95 -7.06 -24.57 -5.08
N ARG A 96 -5.93 -24.31 -4.40
CA ARG A 96 -4.60 -24.70 -4.88
C ARG A 96 -4.47 -26.19 -5.13
N GLU A 97 -4.95 -27.03 -4.20
CA GLU A 97 -4.93 -28.48 -4.34
C GLU A 97 -5.73 -28.95 -5.56
N LYS A 98 -6.94 -28.41 -5.76
CA LYS A 98 -7.76 -28.70 -6.95
C LYS A 98 -7.11 -28.23 -8.24
N LEU A 99 -6.40 -27.10 -8.22
CA LEU A 99 -5.71 -26.60 -9.42
C LEU A 99 -4.49 -27.46 -9.78
N LYS A 100 -3.79 -28.04 -8.79
CA LYS A 100 -2.68 -28.98 -9.06
C LYS A 100 -3.11 -30.24 -9.79
N THR A 101 -4.36 -30.67 -9.65
CA THR A 101 -4.86 -31.87 -10.35
C THR A 101 -5.30 -31.57 -11.78
N ILE A 102 -5.61 -30.32 -12.10
CA ILE A 102 -6.11 -29.88 -13.41
C ILE A 102 -4.98 -29.30 -14.28
N LEU A 103 -4.07 -28.55 -13.66
CA LEU A 103 -2.99 -27.85 -14.37
C LEU A 103 -1.73 -28.68 -14.46
N THR A 104 -0.97 -28.49 -15.54
CA THR A 104 0.41 -28.98 -15.61
C THR A 104 1.30 -28.24 -14.59
N PRO A 105 2.45 -28.82 -14.18
CA PRO A 105 3.35 -28.19 -13.22
C PRO A 105 3.79 -26.76 -13.63
N GLU A 106 4.06 -26.54 -14.92
CA GLU A 106 4.46 -25.24 -15.44
C GLU A 106 3.33 -24.20 -15.39
N GLN A 107 2.09 -24.62 -15.72
CA GLN A 107 0.91 -23.75 -15.64
C GLN A 107 0.59 -23.38 -14.19
N PHE A 108 0.72 -24.34 -13.26
CA PHE A 108 0.52 -24.10 -11.83
C PHE A 108 1.57 -23.13 -11.26
N ALA A 109 2.84 -23.28 -11.64
CA ALA A 109 3.90 -22.34 -11.24
C ALA A 109 3.61 -20.91 -11.72
N LYS A 110 3.13 -20.74 -12.97
CA LYS A 110 2.74 -19.43 -13.52
C LYS A 110 1.51 -18.85 -12.81
N PHE A 111 0.55 -19.69 -12.42
CA PHE A 111 -0.62 -19.30 -11.62
C PHE A 111 -0.18 -18.77 -10.24
N GLU A 112 0.64 -19.52 -9.51
CA GLU A 112 1.16 -19.13 -8.19
C GLU A 112 1.96 -17.83 -8.27
N GLU A 113 2.78 -17.66 -9.29
CA GLU A 113 3.53 -16.42 -9.48
C GLU A 113 2.61 -15.22 -9.72
N LYS A 114 1.59 -15.36 -10.56
CA LYS A 114 0.59 -14.31 -10.80
C LYS A 114 -0.19 -13.99 -9.52
N HIS A 115 -0.61 -15.02 -8.78
CA HIS A 115 -1.34 -14.86 -7.53
C HIS A 115 -0.49 -14.19 -6.46
N ARG A 116 0.78 -14.57 -6.29
CA ARG A 116 1.72 -13.92 -5.36
C ARG A 116 1.93 -12.43 -5.69
N ARG A 117 2.08 -12.10 -6.98
CA ARG A 117 2.22 -10.71 -7.45
C ARG A 117 0.95 -9.87 -7.22
N GLN A 118 -0.23 -10.49 -7.25
CA GLN A 118 -1.52 -9.82 -7.02
C GLN A 118 -1.92 -9.78 -5.53
N GLY A 119 -1.65 -10.84 -4.76
CA GLY A 119 -1.92 -10.95 -3.33
C GLY A 119 -1.13 -9.95 -2.48
N PHE A 120 0.02 -9.48 -2.97
CA PHE A 120 0.76 -8.35 -2.40
C PHE A 120 0.06 -6.99 -2.56
N ARG A 121 -1.02 -6.90 -3.35
CA ARG A 121 -1.83 -5.68 -3.51
C ARG A 121 -3.13 -5.69 -2.70
N GLY A 122 -3.64 -6.87 -2.32
CA GLY A 122 -4.96 -7.03 -1.68
C GLY A 122 -4.96 -7.19 -0.16
N ARG A 123 -3.82 -7.51 0.48
CA ARG A 123 -3.74 -7.68 1.94
C ARG A 123 -2.85 -6.61 2.57
N GLY A 124 -3.38 -5.40 2.76
CA GLY A 124 -2.88 -4.41 3.73
C GLY A 124 -1.35 -4.16 3.73
N GLY A 125 -0.72 -3.99 2.57
CA GLY A 125 0.74 -3.99 2.47
C GLY A 125 1.29 -3.00 1.47
N GLY A 126 1.39 -1.74 1.85
CA GLY A 126 2.31 -0.84 1.17
C GLY A 126 3.73 -1.36 1.27
N ARG A 127 4.32 -1.79 0.15
CA ARG A 127 5.76 -1.96 -0.08
C ARG A 127 6.58 -2.26 1.20
N ARG A 128 6.47 -3.49 1.71
CA ARG A 128 7.54 -4.07 2.55
C ARG A 128 8.50 -4.80 1.61
N GLY A 129 9.55 -4.10 1.19
CA GLY A 129 10.79 -4.78 0.87
C GLY A 129 11.38 -5.40 2.14
N PRO A 130 12.31 -6.37 2.02
CA PRO A 130 12.94 -7.03 3.16
C PRO A 130 13.54 -6.02 4.16
N PRO A 131 13.45 -6.29 5.48
CA PRO A 131 13.96 -5.40 6.53
C PRO A 131 15.48 -5.48 6.57
N GLY A 132 16.16 -4.71 5.72
CA GLY A 132 17.62 -4.58 5.71
C GLY A 132 18.10 -3.25 5.13
N ASP A 133 17.40 -2.72 4.12
CA ASP A 133 17.95 -1.64 3.29
C ASP A 133 17.32 -0.25 3.52
N ARG A 134 16.81 0.05 4.72
CA ARG A 134 16.33 1.41 5.02
C ARG A 134 17.51 2.25 5.55
N PRO A 135 18.05 3.22 4.79
CA PRO A 135 18.99 4.17 5.35
C PRO A 135 18.31 4.95 6.49
N PRO A 136 19.01 5.27 7.59
CA PRO A 136 18.43 6.00 8.70
C PRO A 136 17.92 7.36 8.20
N GLY A 137 16.62 7.59 8.34
CA GLY A 137 15.99 8.87 7.98
C GLY A 137 16.45 9.98 8.94
N PRO A 138 16.52 11.24 8.47
CA PRO A 138 16.96 12.35 9.32
C PRO A 138 15.98 12.56 10.48
N ARG A 139 16.52 12.52 11.71
CA ARG A 139 15.77 12.85 12.94
C ARG A 139 15.37 14.32 12.87
N ARG A 140 14.10 14.62 12.57
CA ARG A 140 13.54 15.96 12.83
C ARG A 140 13.28 16.06 14.34
N GLY A 141 14.03 16.93 15.02
CA GLY A 141 13.77 17.32 16.40
C GLY A 141 12.46 18.12 16.52
N PRO A 142 11.89 18.21 17.73
CA PRO A 142 10.62 18.89 17.97
C PRO A 142 10.75 20.43 17.89
N PRO A 143 9.66 21.15 17.55
CA PRO A 143 9.58 22.60 17.66
C PRO A 143 9.52 23.08 19.12
#